data_AF-A0A553V1P3-F1
#
_entry.id   AF-A0A553V1P3-F1
#
_cell.length_a   1.000
_cell.length_b   1.000
_cell.length_c   1.000
_cell.angle_alpha   90.00
_cell.angle_beta   90.00
_cell.angle_gamma   90.00
#
_symmetry.space_group_name_H-M   'P 1'
#
loop_
_entity.id
_entity.type
_entity.pdbx_description
1 polymer ?
#
loop_
_entity_poly.entity_id
_entity_poly.type
_entity_poly.pdbx_seq_one_letter_code
_entity_poly.pdbx_strand_id
1 'polypeptide(L)'
;MAKVHSAQLDLSWRSLEARLPLDELPTFHRAFLSWRGVEGAAEMPLRRVQQRVEAELNKWVQSGEASREGDDLLISRAALSGFSAAEHWLIPLPD
;
A
#
# COMPACT_ATOMS: atom_id res chain seq x y z
N MET A 1 9.63 -5.94 -25.01
CA MET A 1 8.91 -4.73 -24.58
C MET A 1 9.64 -4.15 -23.39
N ALA A 2 10.09 -2.92 -23.51
CA ALA A 2 11.03 -2.31 -22.59
C ALA A 2 10.28 -1.88 -21.30
N LYS A 3 10.53 -2.55 -20.16
CA LYS A 3 10.17 -2.03 -18.82
C LYS A 3 11.13 -0.86 -18.53
N VAL A 4 10.88 0.30 -19.13
CA VAL A 4 11.75 1.47 -19.02
C VAL A 4 10.96 2.56 -18.31
N HIS A 5 11.32 2.82 -17.03
CA HIS A 5 11.01 3.98 -16.16
C HIS A 5 10.23 3.78 -14.83
N SER A 6 9.80 2.58 -14.41
CA SER A 6 8.97 2.47 -13.20
C SER A 6 9.72 2.64 -11.85
N ALA A 7 11.00 2.27 -11.78
CA ALA A 7 11.74 2.20 -10.51
C ALA A 7 11.86 3.54 -9.75
N GLN A 8 11.69 4.69 -10.42
CA GLN A 8 11.77 6.01 -9.79
C GLN A 8 10.41 6.48 -9.21
N LEU A 9 9.32 5.75 -9.48
CA LEU A 9 7.96 6.07 -9.04
C LEU A 9 7.35 5.01 -8.12
N ASP A 10 8.01 3.88 -7.90
CA ASP A 10 7.49 2.82 -7.04
C ASP A 10 7.86 3.10 -5.57
N LEU A 11 6.92 2.79 -4.67
CA LEU A 11 7.06 2.95 -3.23
C LEU A 11 7.12 1.58 -2.56
N SER A 12 8.11 1.40 -1.68
CA SER A 12 8.18 0.24 -0.79
C SER A 12 7.02 0.28 0.21
N TRP A 13 6.15 -0.74 0.18
CA TRP A 13 5.07 -0.90 1.16
C TRP A 13 5.64 -1.01 2.58
N ARG A 14 6.71 -1.79 2.75
CA ARG A 14 7.37 -1.93 4.04
C ARG A 14 7.90 -0.59 4.56
N SER A 15 8.40 0.27 3.68
CA SER A 15 8.86 1.61 4.05
C SER A 15 7.71 2.54 4.43
N LEU A 16 6.51 2.36 3.87
CA LEU A 16 5.31 3.10 4.31
C LEU A 16 4.92 2.66 5.72
N GLU A 17 4.85 1.34 5.96
CA GLU A 17 4.53 0.80 7.28
C GLU A 17 5.56 1.20 8.34
N ALA A 18 6.85 1.20 8.01
CA ALA A 18 7.93 1.56 8.94
C ALA A 18 7.96 3.04 9.33
N ARG A 19 7.29 3.92 8.55
CA ARG A 19 7.17 5.35 8.86
C ARG A 19 5.99 5.65 9.79
N LEU A 20 5.06 4.71 9.95
CA LEU A 20 3.93 4.84 10.83
C LEU A 20 4.31 4.43 12.26
N PRO A 21 3.81 5.14 13.28
CA PRO A 21 3.76 4.61 14.64
C PRO A 21 3.06 3.24 14.67
N LEU A 22 3.55 2.32 15.50
CA LEU A 22 3.02 0.94 15.57
C LEU A 22 1.53 0.89 15.94
N ASP A 23 1.05 1.86 16.72
CA ASP A 23 -0.34 2.02 17.11
C ASP A 23 -1.22 2.61 16.00
N GLU A 24 -0.63 3.27 15.00
CA GLU A 24 -1.34 3.78 13.81
C GLU A 24 -1.44 2.75 12.68
N LEU A 25 -0.58 1.72 12.67
CA LEU A 25 -0.54 0.70 11.63
C LEU A 25 -1.90 0.00 11.40
N PRO A 26 -2.64 -0.43 12.44
CA PRO A 26 -3.98 -0.98 12.25
C PRO A 26 -4.97 -0.02 11.59
N THR A 27 -4.90 1.26 11.96
CA THR A 27 -5.78 2.29 11.41
C THR A 27 -5.48 2.52 9.93
N PHE A 28 -4.19 2.57 9.57
CA PHE A 28 -3.74 2.66 8.19
C PHE A 28 -4.22 1.47 7.34
N HIS A 29 -4.06 0.24 7.83
CA HIS A 29 -4.54 -0.96 7.13
C HIS A 29 -6.05 -0.96 6.95
N ARG A 30 -6.83 -0.56 7.96
CA ARG A 30 -8.29 -0.44 7.85
C ARG A 30 -8.69 0.63 6.84
N ALA A 31 -8.01 1.78 6.84
CA ALA A 31 -8.23 2.84 5.85
C ALA A 31 -7.95 2.34 4.44
N PHE A 32 -6.85 1.60 4.24
CA PHE A 32 -6.51 0.97 2.96
C PHE A 32 -7.63 0.01 2.50
N LEU A 33 -8.07 -0.89 3.38
CA LEU A 33 -9.14 -1.84 3.06
C LEU A 33 -10.47 -1.15 2.72
N SER A 34 -10.87 -0.14 3.51
CA SER A 34 -12.06 0.66 3.24
C SER A 34 -11.97 1.38 1.89
N TRP A 35 -10.82 1.97 1.58
CA TRP A 35 -10.59 2.63 0.30
C TRP A 35 -10.62 1.65 -0.88
N ARG A 36 -10.14 0.41 -0.69
CA ARG A 36 -10.25 -0.69 -1.68
C ARG A 36 -11.67 -1.26 -1.79
N GLY A 37 -12.64 -0.74 -1.04
CA GLY A 37 -14.04 -1.18 -1.06
C GLY A 37 -14.32 -2.44 -0.25
N VAL A 38 -13.45 -2.81 0.70
CA VAL A 38 -13.68 -3.95 1.59
C VAL A 38 -14.66 -3.54 2.70
N GLU A 39 -15.86 -4.11 2.63
CA GLU A 39 -16.91 -3.88 3.63
C GLU A 39 -16.50 -4.37 5.03
N GLY A 40 -16.89 -3.60 6.05
CA GLY A 40 -16.64 -3.94 7.46
C GLY A 40 -15.18 -3.85 7.89
N ALA A 41 -14.29 -3.25 7.08
CA ALA A 41 -12.87 -3.11 7.42
C ALA A 41 -12.63 -2.41 8.77
N ALA A 42 -13.41 -1.38 9.10
CA ALA A 42 -13.26 -0.62 10.35
C ALA A 42 -13.42 -1.47 11.63
N GLU A 43 -14.37 -2.40 11.63
CA GLU A 43 -14.72 -3.23 12.79
C GLU A 43 -14.00 -4.59 12.78
N MET A 44 -13.23 -4.86 11.72
CA MET A 44 -12.60 -6.15 11.49
C MET A 44 -11.53 -6.45 12.55
N PRO A 45 -11.46 -7.70 13.08
CA PRO A 45 -10.38 -8.12 13.96
C PRO A 45 -9.00 -7.98 13.28
N LEU A 46 -7.98 -7.55 14.02
CA LEU A 46 -6.65 -7.23 13.48
C LEU A 46 -6.04 -8.35 12.63
N ARG A 47 -6.15 -9.60 13.10
CA ARG A 47 -5.68 -10.77 12.34
C ARG A 47 -6.32 -10.84 10.96
N ARG A 48 -7.62 -10.54 10.85
CA ARG A 48 -8.35 -10.57 9.58
C ARG A 48 -8.03 -9.34 8.73
N VAL A 49 -7.79 -8.18 9.34
CA VAL A 49 -7.30 -6.97 8.64
C VAL A 49 -5.98 -7.31 7.92
N GLN A 50 -5.00 -7.86 8.62
CA GLN A 50 -3.70 -8.20 8.03
C GLN A 50 -3.85 -9.17 6.83
N GLN A 51 -4.61 -10.26 7.00
CA GLN A 51 -4.85 -11.23 5.92
C GLN A 51 -5.52 -10.58 4.69
N ARG A 52 -6.42 -9.62 4.91
CA ARG A 52 -7.10 -8.91 3.82
C ARG A 52 -6.17 -7.93 3.12
N VAL A 53 -5.31 -7.22 3.86
CA VAL A 53 -4.29 -6.34 3.30
C VAL A 53 -3.38 -7.14 2.38
N GLU A 54 -2.85 -8.27 2.86
CA GLU A 54 -2.00 -9.16 2.06
C GLU A 54 -2.72 -9.66 0.79
N ALA A 55 -4.00 -10.03 0.90
CA ALA A 55 -4.80 -10.44 -0.25
C ALA A 55 -4.96 -9.31 -1.29
N GLU A 56 -5.21 -8.08 -0.85
CA GLU A 56 -5.33 -6.92 -1.74
C GLU A 56 -4.00 -6.52 -2.38
N LEU A 57 -2.89 -6.63 -1.65
CA LEU A 57 -1.55 -6.42 -2.20
C LEU A 57 -1.17 -7.48 -3.23
N ASN A 58 -1.54 -8.75 -2.98
CA ASN A 58 -1.34 -9.82 -3.96
C ASN A 58 -2.13 -9.60 -5.25
N LYS A 59 -3.32 -8.99 -5.18
CA LYS A 59 -4.07 -8.59 -6.38
C LYS A 59 -3.32 -7.53 -7.18
N TRP A 60 -2.71 -6.55 -6.53
CA TRP A 60 -1.86 -5.55 -7.19
C TRP A 60 -0.64 -6.14 -7.87
N VAL A 61 -0.03 -7.17 -7.27
CA VAL A 61 1.04 -7.91 -7.94
C VAL A 61 0.54 -8.61 -9.20
N GLN A 62 -0.66 -9.18 -9.15
CA GLN A 62 -1.27 -9.87 -10.30
C GLN A 62 -1.70 -8.89 -11.41
N SER A 63 -2.16 -7.69 -11.06
CA SER A 63 -2.55 -6.64 -12.03
C SER A 63 -1.35 -5.88 -12.60
N GLY A 64 -0.15 -6.04 -12.02
CA GLY A 64 1.06 -5.31 -12.41
C GLY A 64 1.17 -3.91 -11.81
N GLU A 65 0.31 -3.57 -10.86
CA GLU A 65 0.32 -2.32 -10.09
C GLU A 65 1.34 -2.34 -8.94
N ALA A 66 1.78 -3.54 -8.55
CA ALA A 66 2.88 -3.75 -7.62
C ALA A 66 3.82 -4.85 -8.14
N SER A 67 5.03 -4.88 -7.63
CA SER A 67 6.01 -5.94 -7.87
C SER A 67 6.64 -6.40 -6.57
N ARG A 68 6.89 -7.71 -6.45
CA ARG A 68 7.62 -8.26 -5.30
C ARG A 68 9.11 -8.14 -5.53
N GLU A 69 9.82 -7.58 -4.56
CA GLU A 69 11.28 -7.49 -4.56
C GLU A 69 11.79 -8.05 -3.23
N GLY A 70 12.24 -9.32 -3.25
CA GLY A 70 12.57 -10.06 -2.04
C GLY A 70 11.37 -10.19 -1.10
N ASP A 71 11.52 -9.68 0.12
CA ASP A 71 10.47 -9.64 1.16
C ASP A 71 9.62 -8.36 1.13
N ASP A 72 9.83 -7.49 0.14
CA ASP A 72 9.12 -6.21 0.01
C ASP A 72 8.18 -6.18 -1.22
N LEU A 73 7.26 -5.24 -1.19
CA LEU A 73 6.33 -4.92 -2.26
C LEU A 73 6.58 -3.49 -2.73
N LEU A 74 7.06 -3.35 -3.96
CA LEU A 74 7.17 -2.08 -4.65
C LEU A 74 5.83 -1.78 -5.34
N ILE A 75 5.12 -0.77 -4.86
CA ILE A 75 3.81 -0.36 -5.34
C ILE A 75 3.95 0.89 -6.18
N SER A 76 3.34 0.92 -7.36
CA SER A 76 3.29 2.14 -8.17
C SER A 76 2.58 3.26 -7.42
N ARG A 77 3.15 4.47 -7.39
CA ARG A 77 2.49 5.68 -6.87
C ARG A 77 1.11 5.89 -7.49
N ALA A 78 0.95 5.56 -8.78
CA ALA A 78 -0.34 5.67 -9.46
C ALA A 78 -1.39 4.74 -8.84
N ALA A 79 -0.98 3.54 -8.42
CA ALA A 79 -1.87 2.59 -7.76
C ALA A 79 -2.32 3.08 -6.38
N LEU A 80 -1.54 3.92 -5.71
CA LEU A 80 -1.89 4.55 -4.43
C LEU A 80 -2.60 5.90 -4.59
N SER A 81 -2.80 6.38 -5.82
CA SER A 81 -3.44 7.68 -6.07
C SER A 81 -4.85 7.74 -5.50
N GLY A 82 -5.13 8.77 -4.70
CA GLY A 82 -6.43 8.95 -4.02
C GLY A 82 -6.59 8.17 -2.71
N PHE A 83 -5.56 7.43 -2.28
CA PHE A 83 -5.51 6.90 -0.92
C PHE A 83 -4.95 7.95 0.05
N SER A 84 -5.85 8.69 0.71
CA SER A 84 -5.50 9.84 1.56
C SER A 84 -4.47 9.53 2.66
N ALA A 85 -4.56 8.36 3.28
CA ALA A 85 -3.63 7.98 4.33
C ALA A 85 -2.19 7.79 3.81
N ALA A 86 -2.00 7.62 2.50
CA ALA A 86 -0.67 7.54 1.89
C ALA A 86 -0.21 8.83 1.18
N GLU A 87 -1.06 9.87 1.09
CA GLU A 87 -0.80 11.09 0.32
C GLU A 87 0.53 11.77 0.70
N HIS A 88 0.86 11.81 1.99
CA HIS A 88 2.11 12.41 2.48
C HIS A 88 3.37 11.77 1.87
N TRP A 89 3.30 10.52 1.43
CA TRP A 89 4.42 9.83 0.78
C TRP A 89 4.34 9.86 -0.75
N LEU A 90 3.19 10.26 -1.30
CA LEU A 90 2.98 10.48 -2.73
C LEU A 90 3.47 11.86 -3.18
N ILE A 91 3.55 12.82 -2.26
CA ILE A 91 4.13 14.14 -2.53
C ILE A 91 5.67 14.00 -2.56
N PRO A 92 6.35 14.37 -3.66
CA PRO A 92 7.80 14.58 -3.60
C PRO A 92 8.04 15.76 -2.64
N LEU A 93 8.81 15.54 -1.56
CA LEU A 93 9.22 16.66 -0.70
C LEU A 93 9.83 17.75 -1.61
N PRO A 94 9.37 19.01 -1.53
CA PRO A 94 10.12 20.09 -2.15
C PRO A 94 11.49 20.17 -1.47
N ASP A 95 12.55 20.28 -2.28
CA ASP A 95 13.93 20.50 -1.83
C ASP A 95 14.05 21.70 -0.88
#